data_AF-A0A9E4RJJ8-F1
#
_entry.id   AF-A0A9E4RJJ8-F1
#
_cell.length_a   1.000
_cell.length_b   1.000
_cell.length_c   1.000
_cell.angle_alpha   90.00
_cell.angle_beta   90.00
_cell.angle_gamma   90.00
#
_symmetry.space_group_name_H-M   'P 1'
#
loop_
_entity.id
_entity.type
_entity.pdbx_description
1 polymer ?
#
loop_
_entity_poly.entity_id
_entity_poly.type
_entity_poly.pdbx_seq_one_letter_code
_entity_poly.pdbx_strand_id
1 'polypeptide(L)'
;VKGIGRWTAEMLLMFSLGRPDVLPVDDLGVQRGMEVTYGLKGLPKPDKMRNIAEPWRPYRSVGSWYMWRALGVEVPEQGRGYKATMELPEEG
;
A
#
# COMPACT_ATOMS: atom_id res chain seq x y z
N VAL A 1 -24.42 3.07 -7.67
CA VAL A 1 -23.13 3.60 -8.18
C VAL A 1 -22.38 2.46 -8.86
N LYS A 2 -22.31 2.46 -10.20
CA LYS A 2 -21.52 1.48 -10.98
C LYS A 2 -20.25 2.20 -11.43
N GLY A 3 -19.07 1.75 -10.98
CA GLY A 3 -17.78 2.36 -11.34
C GLY A 3 -16.82 2.62 -10.17
N ILE A 4 -17.26 2.52 -8.91
CA ILE A 4 -16.36 2.57 -7.75
C ILE A 4 -15.90 1.14 -7.45
N GLY A 5 -14.64 0.84 -7.78
CA GLY A 5 -14.00 -0.41 -7.43
C GLY A 5 -13.70 -0.51 -5.93
N ARG A 6 -13.46 -1.72 -5.44
CA ARG A 6 -13.10 -1.99 -4.04
C ARG A 6 -11.92 -1.13 -3.57
N TRP A 7 -10.88 -1.05 -4.40
CA TRP A 7 -9.70 -0.22 -4.14
C TRP A 7 -10.06 1.26 -3.94
N THR A 8 -10.92 1.83 -4.79
CA THR A 8 -11.34 3.24 -4.68
C THR A 8 -12.11 3.51 -3.38
N ALA A 9 -12.96 2.57 -2.96
CA ALA A 9 -13.65 2.68 -1.68
C ALA A 9 -12.66 2.61 -0.50
N GLU A 10 -11.65 1.75 -0.56
CA GLU A 10 -10.59 1.63 0.45
C GLU A 10 -9.75 2.91 0.55
N MET A 11 -9.38 3.53 -0.58
CA MET A 11 -8.68 4.83 -0.59
C MET A 11 -9.52 5.94 0.05
N LEU A 12 -10.83 5.99 -0.26
CA LEU A 12 -11.75 6.96 0.33
C LEU A 12 -11.90 6.74 1.85
N LEU A 13 -11.98 5.48 2.30
CA LEU A 13 -12.03 5.14 3.72
C LEU A 13 -10.75 5.57 4.46
N MET A 14 -9.59 5.39 3.86
CA MET A 14 -8.30 5.74 4.48
C MET A 14 -8.09 7.25 4.55
N PHE A 15 -8.27 7.96 3.43
CA PHE A 15 -7.83 9.36 3.31
C PHE A 15 -8.93 10.40 3.51
N SER A 16 -10.17 10.08 3.14
CA SER A 16 -11.30 11.03 3.27
C SER A 16 -12.08 10.82 4.56
N LEU A 17 -12.23 9.58 5.00
CA LEU A 17 -12.98 9.22 6.21
C LEU A 17 -12.08 8.86 7.41
N GLY A 18 -10.75 8.86 7.23
CA GLY A 18 -9.78 8.68 8.30
C GLY A 18 -9.88 7.35 9.04
N ARG A 19 -10.34 6.28 8.37
CA ARG A 19 -10.57 4.99 9.01
C ARG A 19 -9.21 4.31 9.30
N PRO A 20 -8.89 4.01 10.58
CA PRO A 20 -7.53 3.58 10.96
C PRO A 20 -7.24 2.11 10.61
N ASP A 21 -8.26 1.29 10.39
CA ASP A 21 -8.15 -0.15 10.26
C ASP A 21 -8.51 -0.67 8.86
N VAL A 22 -7.85 -0.14 7.82
CA VAL A 22 -8.04 -0.55 6.42
C VAL A 22 -6.75 -1.12 5.85
N LEU A 23 -6.85 -2.25 5.15
CA LEU A 23 -5.74 -2.88 4.43
C LEU A 23 -6.16 -3.08 2.97
N PRO A 24 -5.63 -2.28 2.02
CA PRO A 24 -6.00 -2.38 0.62
C PRO A 24 -5.19 -3.51 -0.04
N VAL A 25 -5.67 -4.75 0.14
CA VAL A 25 -4.99 -5.96 -0.34
C VAL A 25 -4.85 -6.04 -1.86
N ASP A 26 -5.69 -5.31 -2.60
CA ASP A 26 -5.65 -5.26 -4.06
C ASP A 26 -4.75 -4.11 -4.58
N ASP A 27 -4.12 -3.33 -3.68
CA ASP A 27 -3.19 -2.25 -4.05
C ASP A 27 -1.79 -2.81 -4.38
N LEU A 28 -1.35 -2.61 -5.62
CA LEU A 28 -0.04 -3.07 -6.08
C LEU A 28 1.12 -2.41 -5.34
N GLY A 29 0.97 -1.15 -4.90
CA GLY A 29 1.98 -0.45 -4.12
C GLY A 29 2.15 -1.06 -2.73
N VAL A 30 1.05 -1.39 -2.05
CA VAL A 30 1.10 -2.07 -0.75
C VAL A 30 1.61 -3.51 -0.91
N GLN A 31 1.18 -4.24 -1.93
CA GLN A 31 1.70 -5.58 -2.22
C GLN A 31 3.21 -5.57 -2.45
N ARG A 32 3.70 -4.66 -3.30
CA ARG A 32 5.12 -4.54 -3.61
C ARG A 32 5.91 -4.01 -2.40
N GLY A 33 5.33 -3.11 -1.61
CA GLY A 33 5.94 -2.61 -0.37
C GLY A 33 6.10 -3.74 0.64
N MET A 34 5.07 -4.56 0.85
CA MET A 34 5.16 -5.75 1.69
C MET A 34 6.18 -6.77 1.15
N GLU A 35 6.27 -6.95 -0.17
CA GLU A 35 7.27 -7.84 -0.76
C GLU A 35 8.69 -7.40 -0.40
N VAL A 36 9.00 -6.11 -0.59
CA VAL A 36 10.33 -5.55 -0.29
C VAL A 36 10.60 -5.54 1.21
N THR A 37 9.67 -5.03 2.02
CA THR A 37 9.85 -4.89 3.48
C THR A 37 9.98 -6.24 4.19
N TYR A 38 9.28 -7.27 3.73
CA TYR A 38 9.31 -8.61 4.33
C TYR A 38 10.18 -9.61 3.56
N GLY A 39 10.95 -9.17 2.55
CA GLY A 39 11.86 -10.03 1.79
C GLY A 39 11.18 -11.21 1.10
N LEU A 40 9.96 -11.01 0.58
CA LEU A 40 9.19 -12.08 -0.04
C LEU A 40 9.70 -12.36 -1.47
N LYS A 41 9.67 -13.62 -1.90
CA LYS A 41 10.09 -14.05 -3.26
C LYS A 41 9.08 -13.71 -4.37
N GLY A 42 8.22 -12.73 -4.16
CA GLY A 42 7.13 -12.35 -5.07
C GLY A 42 5.96 -11.66 -4.36
N LEU A 43 5.04 -11.10 -5.16
CA LEU A 43 3.88 -10.37 -4.65
C LEU A 43 3.03 -11.24 -3.70
N PRO A 44 2.81 -10.80 -2.45
CA PRO A 44 2.02 -11.56 -1.50
C PRO A 44 0.55 -11.64 -1.95
N LYS A 45 -0.03 -12.85 -1.90
CA LYS A 45 -1.47 -13.03 -2.10
C LYS A 45 -2.27 -12.34 -0.97
N PRO A 46 -3.53 -11.95 -1.21
CA PRO A 46 -4.37 -11.26 -0.21
C PRO A 46 -4.42 -11.93 1.17
N ASP A 47 -4.46 -13.26 1.23
CA ASP A 47 -4.48 -13.98 2.51
C ASP A 47 -3.16 -13.86 3.27
N LYS A 48 -2.04 -13.87 2.54
CA LYS A 48 -0.72 -13.66 3.13
C LYS A 48 -0.57 -12.23 3.64
N MET A 49 -1.06 -11.24 2.90
CA MET A 49 -1.09 -9.85 3.35
C MET A 49 -1.91 -9.68 4.62
N ARG A 50 -3.09 -10.31 4.70
CA ARG A 50 -3.92 -10.29 5.91
C ARG A 50 -3.20 -10.87 7.12
N ASN A 51 -2.51 -11.99 6.96
CA ASN A 51 -1.75 -12.61 8.04
C ASN A 51 -0.56 -11.74 8.49
N ILE A 52 0.17 -11.14 7.55
CA ILE A 52 1.29 -10.23 7.85
C ILE A 52 0.81 -8.97 8.57
N ALA A 53 -0.37 -8.45 8.19
CA ALA A 53 -0.92 -7.20 8.71
C ALA A 53 -1.80 -7.37 9.95
N GLU A 54 -2.02 -8.60 10.45
CA GLU A 54 -2.81 -8.83 11.67
C GLU A 54 -2.20 -8.12 12.90
N PRO A 55 -0.85 -8.11 13.10
CA PRO A 55 -0.23 -7.35 14.18
C PRO A 55 -0.35 -5.82 14.03
N TRP A 56 -0.74 -5.31 12.86
CA TRP A 56 -0.88 -3.86 12.65
C TRP A 56 -2.18 -3.31 13.21
N ARG A 57 -3.09 -4.16 13.66
CA ARG A 57 -4.34 -3.72 14.26
C ARG A 57 -4.08 -2.94 15.55
N PRO A 58 -4.86 -1.88 15.83
CA PRO A 58 -6.03 -1.40 15.06
C PRO A 58 -5.68 -0.39 13.94
N TYR A 59 -4.41 -0.24 13.56
CA TYR A 59 -3.89 0.82 12.68
C TYR A 59 -3.35 0.30 11.33
N ARG A 60 -4.04 -0.66 10.70
CA ARG A 60 -3.63 -1.22 9.39
C ARG A 60 -3.49 -0.18 8.28
N SER A 61 -4.22 0.93 8.35
CA SER A 61 -4.10 2.03 7.39
C SER A 61 -2.73 2.70 7.46
N VAL A 62 -2.17 2.84 8.67
CA VAL A 62 -0.83 3.39 8.89
C VAL A 62 0.23 2.43 8.39
N GLY A 63 0.09 1.12 8.68
CA GLY A 63 0.98 0.10 8.15
C GLY A 63 1.02 0.10 6.62
N SER A 64 -0.14 0.19 5.97
CA SER A 64 -0.27 0.30 4.51
C SER A 64 0.42 1.56 3.97
N TRP A 65 0.32 2.68 4.68
CA TRP A 65 1.01 3.92 4.31
C TRP A 65 2.54 3.78 4.34
N TYR A 66 3.08 3.11 5.36
CA TYR A 66 4.51 2.80 5.41
C TYR A 66 4.97 1.87 4.29
N MET A 67 4.12 0.94 3.83
CA MET A 67 4.47 0.08 2.69
C MET A 67 4.66 0.89 1.40
N TRP A 68 3.85 1.93 1.17
CA TRP A 68 4.10 2.85 0.06
C TRP A 68 5.43 3.58 0.23
N ARG A 69 5.73 4.09 1.44
CA ARG A 69 7.00 4.78 1.71
C ARG A 69 8.22 3.87 1.57
N ALA A 70 8.10 2.59 1.89
CA ALA A 70 9.17 1.60 1.74
C ALA A 70 9.61 1.40 0.28
N LEU A 71 8.73 1.72 -0.69
CA LEU A 71 9.06 1.70 -2.12
C LEU A 71 9.68 3.00 -2.63
N GLY A 72 9.92 3.98 -1.76
CA GLY A 72 10.21 5.35 -2.19
C GLY A 72 9.04 6.01 -2.91
N VAL A 73 7.84 5.40 -2.85
CA VAL A 73 6.64 6.00 -3.43
C VAL A 73 6.25 7.16 -2.54
N GLU A 74 6.43 8.38 -3.04
CA GLU A 74 5.81 9.56 -2.45
C GLU A 74 4.31 9.43 -2.65
N VAL A 75 3.58 9.30 -1.54
CA VAL A 75 2.12 9.43 -1.58
C VAL A 75 1.85 10.85 -2.07
N PRO A 76 1.16 11.02 -3.20
CA PRO A 76 0.91 12.35 -3.73
C PRO A 76 0.10 13.14 -2.71
N GLU A 77 0.56 14.35 -2.39
CA GLU A 77 -0.32 15.34 -1.80
C GLU A 77 -1.50 15.54 -2.77
N GLN A 78 -2.72 15.52 -2.22
CA GLN A 78 -3.99 15.32 -2.94
C GLN A 78 -4.00 15.89 -4.38
N GLY A 79 -4.11 15.02 -5.38
CA GLY A 79 -4.38 15.42 -6.78
C GLY A 79 -3.27 15.16 -7.82
N ARG A 80 -2.12 14.57 -7.47
CA ARG A 80 -1.12 14.07 -8.45
C ARG A 80 -1.09 12.56 -8.49
N GLY A 81 -0.79 11.97 -9.65
CA GLY A 81 -0.59 10.53 -9.78
C GLY A 81 0.74 10.06 -9.16
N TYR A 82 0.87 8.75 -8.94
CA TYR A 82 2.08 8.11 -8.39
C TYR A 82 3.31 8.36 -9.29
N LYS A 83 4.43 8.78 -8.70
CA LYS A 83 5.77 8.72 -9.32
C LYS A 83 6.65 7.77 -8.52
N ALA A 84 7.15 6.72 -9.16
CA ALA A 84 8.20 5.88 -8.59
C ALA A 84 9.55 6.57 -8.83
N THR A 85 10.33 6.79 -7.77
CA THR A 85 11.63 7.50 -7.79
C THR A 85 12.82 6.57 -7.54
N MET A 86 12.67 5.25 -7.72
CA MET A 86 13.82 4.34 -7.68
C MET A 86 14.65 4.49 -8.96
N GLU A 87 15.61 5.42 -8.95
CA GLU A 87 16.80 5.31 -9.78
C GLU A 87 17.64 4.15 -9.22
N LEU A 88 17.74 3.06 -9.98
CA LEU A 88 18.69 1.99 -9.71
C LEU A 88 20.11 2.56 -9.89
N PRO A 89 21.06 2.26 -9.00
CA PRO A 89 22.44 2.66 -9.23
C PRO A 89 22.93 1.94 -10.49
N GLU A 90 23.38 2.72 -11.48
CA GLU A 90 24.11 2.14 -12.62
C GLU A 90 25.39 1.50 -12.10
N GLU A 91 25.58 0.22 -12.43
CA GLU A 91 26.80 -0.51 -12.17
C GLU A 91 27.99 0.20 -12.86
N GLY A 92 29.01 0.52 -12.06
CA GLY A 92 30.31 1.01 -12.50
C GLY A 92 31.41 0.41 -11.65
#